data_AF-A0A3B8R435-F1
#
_entry.id   AF-A0A3B8R435-F1
#
_cell.length_a   1.000
_cell.length_b   1.000
_cell.length_c   1.000
_cell.angle_alpha   90.00
_cell.angle_beta   90.00
_cell.angle_gamma   90.00
#
_symmetry.space_group_name_H-M   'P 1'
#
loop_
_entity.id
_entity.type
_entity.pdbx_description
1 polymer ?
#
loop_
_entity_poly.entity_id
_entity_poly.type
_entity_poly.pdbx_seq_one_letter_code
_entity_poly.pdbx_strand_id
1 'polypeptide(L)'
;MKGIVMNILAEMVETQLGLEEWNNVLDEADESGIYTSTAIYDDERLLNLVGILSQRNNIPASDLVFAFGQFMFPAFLQALPTADRWSR
;
A
#
# COMPACT_ATOMS: atom_id res chain seq x y z
N MET A 1 -11.07 -0.12 1.26
CA MET A 1 -9.85 -0.22 0.44
C MET A 1 -9.74 -1.60 -0.23
N LYS A 2 -9.29 -1.67 -1.48
CA LYS A 2 -9.07 -2.96 -2.20
C LYS A 2 -7.84 -3.69 -1.65
N GLY A 3 -7.87 -5.02 -1.55
CA GLY A 3 -6.73 -5.81 -1.08
C GLY A 3 -5.45 -5.63 -1.90
N ILE A 4 -5.58 -5.40 -3.21
CA ILE A 4 -4.41 -5.08 -4.05
C ILE A 4 -3.68 -3.82 -3.59
N VAL A 5 -4.41 -2.84 -3.06
CA VAL A 5 -3.82 -1.59 -2.54
C VAL A 5 -3.02 -1.87 -1.28
N MET A 6 -3.52 -2.74 -0.39
CA MET A 6 -2.80 -3.17 0.81
C MET A 6 -1.50 -3.90 0.45
N ASN A 7 -1.55 -4.80 -0.55
CA ASN A 7 -0.37 -5.53 -1.02
C ASN A 7 0.69 -4.59 -1.62
N ILE A 8 0.28 -3.57 -2.37
CA ILE A 8 1.21 -2.57 -2.92
C ILE A 8 1.84 -1.73 -1.79
N LEU A 9 1.09 -1.46 -0.70
CA LEU A 9 1.66 -0.77 0.46
C LEU A 9 2.74 -1.62 1.12
N ALA A 10 2.45 -2.91 1.35
CA ALA A 10 3.42 -3.87 1.89
C ALA A 10 4.69 -3.90 1.03
N GLU A 11 4.54 -4.06 -0.29
CA GLU A 11 5.65 -4.07 -1.25
C GLU A 11 6.47 -2.78 -1.21
N MET A 12 5.82 -1.62 -1.09
CA MET A 12 6.49 -0.33 -0.97
C MET A 12 7.36 -0.27 0.30
N VAL A 13 6.80 -0.68 1.44
CA VAL A 13 7.49 -0.66 2.73
C VAL A 13 8.65 -1.67 2.72
N GLU A 14 8.41 -2.89 2.27
CA GLU A 14 9.45 -3.92 2.16
C GLU A 14 10.60 -3.49 1.26
N THR A 15 10.29 -2.82 0.14
CA THR A 15 11.29 -2.36 -0.83
C THR A 15 12.11 -1.17 -0.31
N GLN A 16 11.48 -0.22 0.39
CA GLN A 16 12.13 1.03 0.78
C GLN A 16 12.69 1.03 2.21
N LEU A 17 12.02 0.33 3.13
CA LEU A 17 12.31 0.31 4.56
C LEU A 17 12.73 -1.08 5.05
N GLY A 18 12.46 -2.13 4.27
CA GLY A 18 12.83 -3.50 4.57
C GLY A 18 11.71 -4.32 5.21
N LEU A 19 11.86 -5.64 5.12
CA LEU A 19 10.87 -6.60 5.64
C LEU A 19 10.67 -6.51 7.16
N GLU A 20 11.73 -6.21 7.91
CA GLU A 20 11.66 -6.07 9.37
C GLU A 20 10.74 -4.91 9.77
N GLU A 21 10.82 -3.77 9.07
CA GLU A 21 9.97 -2.63 9.36
C GLU A 21 8.50 -2.92 9.04
N TRP A 22 8.23 -3.62 7.94
CA TRP A 22 6.88 -4.06 7.62
C TRP A 22 6.28 -4.97 8.70
N ASN A 23 7.05 -5.94 9.22
CA ASN A 23 6.60 -6.80 10.31
C ASN A 23 6.31 -6.00 11.59
N ASN A 24 7.16 -5.05 11.95
CA ASN A 24 6.94 -4.21 13.13
C ASN A 24 5.66 -3.36 13.01
N VAL A 25 5.36 -2.86 11.81
CA VAL A 25 4.12 -2.10 11.54
C VAL A 25 2.90 -2.99 11.70
N LEU A 26 2.97 -4.24 11.20
CA LEU A 26 1.88 -5.21 11.34
C LEU A 26 1.63 -5.59 12.80
N ASP A 27 2.69 -5.82 13.57
CA ASP A 27 2.60 -6.14 15.00
C ASP A 27 1.95 -4.99 15.79
N GLU A 28 2.31 -3.73 15.49
CA GLU A 28 1.74 -2.55 16.12
C GLU A 28 0.27 -2.30 15.70
N ALA A 29 -0.08 -2.70 14.48
CA ALA A 29 -1.44 -2.59 13.94
C ALA A 29 -2.37 -3.75 14.35
N ASP A 30 -1.86 -4.76 15.06
CA ASP A 30 -2.56 -6.04 15.34
C ASP A 30 -3.10 -6.70 14.04
N GLU A 31 -2.28 -6.69 12.99
CA GLU A 31 -2.65 -7.19 11.66
C GLU A 31 -1.80 -8.39 11.23
N SER A 32 -2.41 -9.35 10.53
CA SER A 32 -1.70 -10.54 10.03
C SER A 32 -0.89 -10.30 8.75
N GLY A 33 -1.08 -9.16 8.08
CA GLY A 33 -0.42 -8.83 6.80
C GLY A 33 -0.90 -9.64 5.58
N ILE A 34 -1.96 -10.45 5.71
CA ILE A 34 -2.48 -11.28 4.61
C ILE A 34 -3.66 -10.59 3.94
N TYR A 35 -3.44 -10.04 2.74
CA TYR A 35 -4.49 -9.36 1.97
C TYR A 35 -4.79 -10.06 0.64
N THR A 36 -6.04 -10.49 0.47
CA THR A 36 -6.53 -11.07 -0.78
C THR A 36 -6.83 -9.95 -1.78
N SER A 37 -6.15 -9.93 -2.93
CA SER A 37 -6.19 -8.81 -3.88
C SER A 37 -7.59 -8.39 -4.33
N THR A 38 -8.52 -9.34 -4.46
CA THR A 38 -9.91 -9.09 -4.90
C THR A 38 -10.85 -8.64 -3.78
N ALA A 39 -10.46 -8.83 -2.51
CA ALA A 39 -11.25 -8.49 -1.33
C ALA A 39 -11.30 -6.97 -1.08
N ILE A 40 -12.26 -6.58 -0.25
CA ILE A 40 -12.44 -5.21 0.23
C ILE A 40 -12.23 -5.23 1.74
N TYR A 41 -11.45 -4.28 2.22
CA TYR A 41 -11.11 -4.04 3.62
C TYR A 41 -11.60 -2.64 4.00
N ASP A 42 -11.76 -2.34 5.29
CA ASP A 42 -12.14 -0.98 5.72
C ASP A 42 -11.01 0.02 5.43
N ASP A 43 -11.37 1.25 5.04
CA ASP A 43 -10.38 2.29 4.72
C ASP A 43 -9.52 2.66 5.95
N GLU A 44 -10.09 2.52 7.15
CA GLU A 44 -9.40 2.73 8.43
C GLU A 44 -8.17 1.85 8.59
N ARG A 45 -8.17 0.62 8.03
CA ARG A 45 -7.01 -0.28 8.10
C ARG A 45 -5.80 0.29 7.37
N LEU A 46 -6.01 0.80 6.15
CA LEU A 46 -4.94 1.44 5.39
C LEU A 46 -4.44 2.69 6.12
N LEU A 47 -5.36 3.53 6.61
CA LEU A 47 -5.01 4.76 7.31
C LEU A 47 -4.25 4.48 8.61
N ASN A 48 -4.60 3.42 9.33
CA ASN A 48 -3.90 2.98 10.53
C ASN A 48 -2.45 2.58 10.22
N LEU A 49 -2.24 1.72 9.21
CA LEU A 49 -0.90 1.32 8.77
C LEU A 49 -0.05 2.51 8.34
N VAL A 50 -0.61 3.46 7.58
CA VAL A 50 0.07 4.69 7.18
C VAL A 50 0.38 5.58 8.38
N GLY A 51 -0.51 5.66 9.37
CA GLY A 51 -0.30 6.39 10.61
C GLY A 51 0.86 5.82 11.44
N ILE A 52 0.92 4.50 11.57
CA ILE A 52 2.01 3.79 12.25
C ILE A 52 3.33 4.01 11.51
N LEU A 53 3.37 3.81 10.20
CA LEU A 53 4.54 4.09 9.36
C LEU A 53 5.05 5.52 9.53
N SER A 54 4.13 6.49 9.56
CA SER A 54 4.43 7.90 9.75
C SER A 54 5.13 8.16 11.09
N GLN A 55 4.60 7.58 12.18
CA GLN A 55 5.16 7.73 13.52
C GLN A 55 6.53 7.05 13.67
N ARG A 56 6.64 5.79 13.21
CA ARG A 56 7.86 4.99 13.35
C ARG A 56 9.04 5.56 12.57
N ASN A 57 8.79 6.09 11.38
CA ASN A 57 9.82 6.58 10.47
C ASN A 57 9.99 8.11 10.54
N ASN A 58 9.19 8.79 11.36
CA ASN A 58 9.16 10.25 11.46
C ASN A 58 8.98 10.93 10.09
N ILE A 59 8.12 10.34 9.25
CA ILE A 59 7.77 10.85 7.92
C ILE A 59 6.34 11.41 7.99
N PRO A 60 6.07 12.63 7.52
CA PRO A 60 4.70 13.14 7.46
C PRO A 60 3.78 12.19 6.68
N ALA A 61 2.59 11.90 7.22
CA ALA A 61 1.63 11.01 6.55
C ALA A 61 1.27 11.49 5.13
N SER A 62 1.25 12.81 4.89
CA SER A 62 1.07 13.38 3.55
C SER A 62 2.12 12.91 2.55
N ASP A 63 3.37 12.84 3.00
CA ASP A 63 4.52 12.51 2.16
C ASP A 63 4.55 11.01 1.89
N LEU A 64 4.19 10.20 2.88
CA LEU A 64 3.97 8.76 2.73
C LEU A 64 2.86 8.45 1.72
N VAL A 65 1.70 9.11 1.83
CA VAL A 65 0.60 8.93 0.90
C VAL A 65 0.98 9.37 -0.52
N PHE A 66 1.73 10.47 -0.64
CA PHE A 66 2.23 10.93 -1.94
C PHE A 66 3.21 9.93 -2.56
N ALA A 67 4.20 9.47 -1.78
CA ALA A 67 5.17 8.46 -2.21
C ALA A 67 4.49 7.14 -2.58
N PHE A 68 3.48 6.73 -1.81
CA PHE A 68 2.65 5.56 -2.09
C PHE A 68 1.92 5.67 -3.42
N GLY A 69 1.33 6.84 -3.71
CA GLY A 69 0.73 7.11 -5.01
C GLY A 69 1.72 7.00 -6.16
N GLN A 70 2.94 7.54 -6.00
CA GLN A 70 4.02 7.43 -6.99
C GLN A 70 4.45 5.97 -7.22
N PHE A 71 4.57 5.19 -6.14
CA PHE A 71 4.95 3.78 -6.20
C PHE A 71 3.86 2.90 -6.85
N MET A 72 2.60 3.20 -6.56
CA MET A 72 1.44 2.44 -7.06
C MET A 72 1.14 2.72 -8.54
N PHE A 73 1.45 3.92 -9.04
CA PHE A 73 1.02 4.35 -10.36
C PHE A 73 1.51 3.43 -11.50
N PRO A 74 2.77 2.96 -11.54
CA PRO A 74 3.23 1.98 -12.53
C PRO A 74 2.49 0.65 -12.46
N ALA A 75 2.18 0.17 -11.24
CA ALA A 75 1.43 -1.08 -11.05
C ALA A 75 0.01 -0.96 -11.62
N PHE A 76 -0.63 0.20 -11.47
CA PHE A 76 -1.92 0.46 -12.12
C PHE A 76 -1.82 0.51 -13.63
N LEU A 77 -0.80 1.16 -14.19
CA LEU A 77 -0.63 1.22 -15.64
C LEU A 77 -0.49 -0.18 -16.26
N GLN A 78 0.14 -1.12 -15.57
CA GLN A 78 0.25 -2.51 -16.01
C GLN A 78 -1.06 -3.30 -15.85
N ALA A 79 -1.83 -3.01 -14.80
CA ALA A 79 -3.10 -3.68 -14.53
C ALA A 79 -4.25 -3.15 -15.42
N LEU A 80 -4.12 -1.94 -15.99
CA LEU A 80 -5.07 -1.40 -16.93
C LEU A 80 -4.93 -2.11 -18.29
N PRO A 81 -6.03 -2.60 -18.88
CA PRO A 81 -5.99 -3.11 -20.24
C PRO A 81 -5.52 -2.00 -21.18
N THR A 82 -4.59 -2.32 -22.08
CA THR A 82 -4.10 -1.39 -23.10
C THR A 82 -5.27 -0.73 -23.80
N ALA A 83 -5.19 0.58 -24.02
CA ALA A 83 -6.24 1.42 -24.62
C ALA A 83 -6.60 1.05 -26.08
N ASP A 84 -6.19 -0.12 -26.57
CA ASP A 84 -6.60 -0.70 -27.85
C ASP A 84 -8.08 -1.16 -27.87
N ARG A 85 -8.82 -0.99 -26.76
CA ARG A 85 -10.28 -1.22 -26.76
C ARG A 85 -11.09 -0.08 -27.39
N TRP A 86 -10.48 1.07 -27.67
CA TRP A 86 -11.16 2.27 -28.21
C TRP A 86 -10.76 2.62 -29.65
N SER A 87 -10.00 1.74 -30.30
CA SER A 87 -9.53 1.86 -31.69
C SER A 87 -10.50 1.26 -32.73
N ARG A 88 -11.77 1.00 -32.37
CA ARG A 88 -12.82 0.57 -33.30
C ARG A 88 -13.93 1.59 -33.45
#